data_AF-A0A520U487-F1
#
_entry.id   AF-A0A520U487-F1
#
_cell.length_a   1.000
_cell.length_b   1.000
_cell.length_c   1.000
_cell.angle_alpha   90.00
_cell.angle_beta   90.00
_cell.angle_gamma   90.00
#
_symmetry.space_group_name_H-M   'P 1'
#
loop_
_entity.id
_entity.type
_entity.pdbx_description
1 polymer ?
#
loop_
_entity_poly.entity_id
_entity_poly.type
_entity_poly.pdbx_seq_one_letter_code
_entity_poly.pdbx_strand_id
1 'polypeptide(L)'
;MKNLKLFFLLSLLILSCSNDANNEILNQPKSFTFIACEGNFGASNGSVFMINEMGEVSSVNEIGDVVQSLEVYNNKLFVIVNNSSKIIAYDITENGLSLPGIEVSTEGSGPREMVIVNDNLYFTNWNTNDVKVLDLFNYTISDLVNFEGKPESIVYENEKLFVGIQLNNDYSDSNKMFKINLSNNEVEEEYEIGYGPTSIVKSGNQIFVANTYYDQDFNAFFSTSRVDLITGETTINNYGDGVVCGGSVLKLNNDIYRSFDGGIVMLDNELNFINDTKIGNEEPGQVYSSEIINEKAYFGITNFTDINLVKIYNSNNELESTIEVGLFPGDFAYWEEQQ
;
A
#
# COMPACT_ATOMS: atom_id res chain seq x y z
N MET A 1 -32.75 1.37 83.92
CA MET A 1 -33.23 1.61 82.54
C MET A 1 -32.84 3.03 82.11
N LYS A 2 -31.84 3.16 81.24
CA LYS A 2 -31.68 4.28 80.28
C LYS A 2 -30.58 3.84 79.31
N ASN A 3 -31.00 3.57 78.07
CA ASN A 3 -30.22 2.90 77.04
C ASN A 3 -29.15 3.83 76.47
N LEU A 4 -27.90 3.34 76.45
CA LEU A 4 -26.76 3.98 75.81
C LEU A 4 -26.82 3.64 74.31
N LYS A 5 -27.15 4.61 73.45
CA LYS A 5 -27.11 4.44 71.99
C LYS A 5 -25.66 4.55 71.52
N LEU A 6 -25.09 3.40 71.15
CA LEU A 6 -23.79 3.28 70.50
C LEU A 6 -23.92 3.78 69.04
N PHE A 7 -23.22 4.86 68.71
CA PHE A 7 -23.16 5.41 67.35
C PHE A 7 -22.14 4.59 66.56
N PHE A 8 -22.61 3.75 65.63
CA PHE A 8 -21.75 2.98 64.74
C PHE A 8 -21.34 3.89 63.57
N LEU A 9 -20.12 4.42 63.62
CA LEU A 9 -19.53 5.18 62.52
C LEU A 9 -19.08 4.18 61.45
N LEU A 10 -19.89 4.02 60.42
CA LEU A 10 -19.59 3.19 59.25
C LEU A 10 -18.51 3.91 58.43
N SER A 11 -17.25 3.52 58.59
CA SER A 11 -16.16 3.96 57.72
C SER A 11 -16.34 3.31 56.35
N LEU A 12 -16.84 4.07 55.37
CA LEU A 12 -16.70 3.70 53.96
C LEU A 12 -15.21 3.76 53.60
N LEU A 13 -14.59 2.58 53.49
CA LEU A 13 -13.35 2.40 52.77
C LEU A 13 -13.69 2.52 51.28
N ILE A 14 -13.49 3.70 50.72
CA ILE A 14 -13.42 3.92 49.28
C ILE A 14 -12.09 3.29 48.83
N LEU A 15 -12.15 2.05 48.35
CA LEU A 15 -11.13 1.47 47.50
C LEU A 15 -11.15 2.24 46.17
N SER A 16 -10.29 3.25 46.07
CA SER A 16 -9.92 3.84 44.79
C SER A 16 -9.04 2.82 44.06
N CYS A 17 -9.62 2.04 43.14
CA CYS A 17 -8.83 1.49 42.04
C CYS A 17 -8.39 2.69 41.20
N SER A 18 -7.10 3.02 41.24
CA SER A 18 -6.49 3.74 40.13
C SER A 18 -6.65 2.85 38.91
N ASN A 19 -7.36 3.31 37.88
CA ASN A 19 -7.38 2.63 36.60
C ASN A 19 -5.94 2.63 36.06
N ASP A 20 -5.29 1.47 36.06
CA ASP A 20 -3.97 1.21 35.47
C ASP A 20 -4.01 1.23 33.92
N ALA A 21 -4.96 1.95 33.31
CA ALA A 21 -5.06 2.10 31.85
C ALA A 21 -3.81 2.78 31.25
N ASN A 22 -3.12 3.62 32.03
CA ASN A 22 -1.87 4.26 31.58
C ASN A 22 -0.67 3.30 31.55
N ASN A 23 -0.67 2.21 32.32
CA ASN A 23 0.41 1.22 32.31
C ASN A 23 0.25 0.18 31.19
N GLU A 24 -0.98 -0.03 30.70
CA GLU A 24 -1.20 -0.92 29.55
C GLU A 24 -0.79 -0.29 28.22
N ILE A 25 -0.94 1.03 28.04
CA ILE A 25 -0.49 1.76 26.84
C ILE A 25 1.04 1.78 26.73
N LEU A 26 1.77 1.83 27.85
CA LEU A 26 3.23 1.86 27.85
C LEU A 26 3.88 0.52 27.46
N ASN A 27 3.11 -0.57 27.42
CA ASN A 27 3.59 -1.93 27.15
C ASN A 27 3.12 -2.49 25.79
N GLN A 28 2.41 -1.69 24.97
CA GLN A 28 2.09 -2.06 23.60
C GLN A 28 3.35 -1.90 22.73
N PRO A 29 3.61 -2.81 21.76
CA PRO A 29 4.68 -2.60 20.80
C PRO A 29 4.43 -1.29 20.05
N LYS A 30 5.49 -0.51 19.83
CA LYS A 30 5.40 0.72 19.05
C LYS A 30 5.10 0.38 17.61
N SER A 31 4.21 1.14 16.96
CA SER A 31 3.91 0.93 15.56
C SER A 31 3.67 2.23 14.82
N PHE A 32 3.93 2.21 13.52
CA PHE A 32 3.67 3.31 12.62
C PHE A 32 2.99 2.81 11.35
N THR A 33 1.91 3.49 10.96
CA THR A 33 1.41 3.45 9.59
C THR A 33 1.99 4.65 8.84
N PHE A 34 2.76 4.38 7.79
CA PHE A 34 3.34 5.37 6.89
C PHE A 34 2.43 5.60 5.70
N ILE A 35 2.38 6.84 5.22
CA ILE A 35 1.58 7.24 4.05
C ILE A 35 2.45 8.06 3.11
N ALA A 36 2.61 7.60 1.87
CA ALA A 36 3.22 8.37 0.80
C ALA A 36 2.20 9.35 0.24
N CYS A 37 2.58 10.63 0.22
CA CYS A 37 1.79 11.67 -0.42
C CYS A 37 2.61 12.24 -1.57
N GLU A 38 2.14 12.05 -2.81
CA GLU A 38 2.92 12.35 -4.01
C GLU A 38 3.39 13.80 -4.06
N GLY A 39 2.54 14.73 -3.64
CA GLY A 39 2.72 16.15 -3.95
C GLY A 39 2.31 16.48 -5.39
N ASN A 40 2.42 17.74 -5.76
CA ASN A 40 2.16 18.16 -7.13
C ASN A 40 3.38 17.87 -8.01
N PHE A 41 3.15 17.26 -9.17
CA PHE A 41 4.18 17.04 -10.18
C PHE A 41 4.94 18.34 -10.50
N GLY A 42 6.27 18.31 -10.37
CA GLY A 42 7.16 19.45 -10.64
C GLY A 42 7.32 20.42 -9.48
N ALA A 43 6.65 20.21 -8.35
CA ALA A 43 6.66 21.14 -7.21
C ALA A 43 7.61 20.73 -6.09
N SER A 44 8.11 19.49 -6.07
CA SER A 44 8.99 18.96 -5.02
C SER A 44 8.41 19.10 -3.60
N ASN A 45 7.09 18.96 -3.47
CA ASN A 45 6.36 19.09 -2.21
C ASN A 45 5.73 17.77 -1.74
N GLY A 46 6.28 16.64 -2.19
CA GLY A 46 5.87 15.32 -1.69
C GLY A 46 6.32 15.10 -0.25
N SER A 47 5.61 14.23 0.47
CA SER A 47 5.79 14.01 1.91
C SER A 47 5.51 12.57 2.32
N VAL A 48 6.07 12.16 3.47
CA VAL A 48 5.65 10.94 4.17
C VAL A 48 4.99 11.33 5.48
N PHE A 49 3.76 10.86 5.69
CA PHE A 49 3.05 10.98 6.96
C PHE A 49 3.22 9.70 7.78
N MET A 50 3.13 9.83 9.10
CA MET A 50 3.25 8.75 10.07
C MET A 50 2.12 8.87 11.09
N ILE A 51 1.40 7.77 11.30
CA ILE A 51 0.39 7.63 12.35
C ILE A 51 0.90 6.58 13.34
N ASN A 52 1.08 6.95 14.60
CA ASN A 52 1.50 5.99 15.64
C ASN A 52 0.33 5.19 16.22
N GLU A 53 0.63 4.25 17.13
CA GLU A 53 -0.37 3.39 17.77
C GLU A 53 -1.43 4.15 18.61
N MET A 54 -1.12 5.39 18.99
CA MET A 54 -2.01 6.29 19.72
C MET A 54 -2.86 7.17 18.78
N GLY A 55 -2.67 7.07 17.46
CA GLY A 55 -3.32 7.93 16.46
C GLY A 55 -2.70 9.31 16.33
N GLU A 56 -1.51 9.55 16.90
CA GLU A 56 -0.79 10.81 16.75
C GLU A 56 -0.12 10.85 15.36
N VAL A 57 -0.23 12.02 14.73
CA VAL A 57 0.21 12.23 13.34
C VAL A 57 1.45 13.11 13.31
N SER A 58 2.45 12.69 12.53
CA SER A 58 3.63 13.48 12.22
C SER A 58 4.01 13.31 10.75
N SER A 59 4.91 14.14 10.23
CA SER A 59 5.31 14.06 8.82
C SER A 59 6.74 14.50 8.55
N VAL A 60 7.29 13.97 7.47
CA VAL A 60 8.51 14.43 6.81
C VAL A 60 8.09 15.06 5.49
N ASN A 61 8.23 16.38 5.38
CA ASN A 61 7.74 17.16 4.25
C ASN A 61 8.87 17.51 3.27
N GLU A 62 8.50 17.86 2.04
CA GLU A 62 9.42 18.36 1.00
C GLU A 62 10.56 17.37 0.70
N ILE A 63 10.27 16.07 0.71
CA ILE A 63 11.29 15.02 0.47
C ILE A 63 11.61 14.81 -1.01
N GLY A 64 10.84 15.46 -1.89
CA GLY A 64 11.07 15.50 -3.33
C GLY A 64 9.76 15.56 -4.10
N ASP A 65 9.80 15.11 -5.34
CA ASP A 65 8.72 15.24 -6.33
C ASP A 65 8.15 13.86 -6.70
N VAL A 66 6.86 13.68 -6.44
CA VAL A 66 6.13 12.41 -6.59
C VAL A 66 6.69 11.32 -5.68
N VAL A 67 6.32 11.36 -4.39
CA VAL A 67 6.56 10.25 -3.45
C VAL A 67 5.58 9.12 -3.81
N GLN A 68 6.12 8.08 -4.42
CA GLN A 68 5.35 7.08 -5.16
C GLN A 68 4.98 5.88 -4.31
N SER A 69 5.97 5.21 -3.70
CA SER A 69 5.75 3.96 -2.98
C SER A 69 6.64 3.82 -1.74
N LEU A 70 6.16 3.01 -0.81
CA LEU A 70 6.72 2.73 0.51
C LEU A 70 6.89 1.23 0.72
N GLU A 71 7.94 0.85 1.43
CA GLU A 71 8.14 -0.53 1.85
C GLU A 71 8.89 -0.54 3.18
N VAL A 72 8.40 -1.32 4.14
CA VAL A 72 9.07 -1.51 5.42
C VAL A 72 9.83 -2.83 5.38
N TYR A 73 11.12 -2.78 5.74
CA TYR A 73 11.93 -3.98 5.90
C TYR A 73 12.85 -3.85 7.12
N ASN A 74 12.68 -4.77 8.07
CA ASN A 74 13.22 -4.66 9.42
C ASN A 74 12.80 -3.31 10.05
N ASN A 75 13.74 -2.58 10.67
CA ASN A 75 13.49 -1.25 11.23
C ASN A 75 13.89 -0.14 10.25
N LYS A 76 13.54 -0.31 8.97
CA LYS A 76 13.77 0.70 7.93
C LYS A 76 12.53 0.91 7.08
N LEU A 77 12.29 2.17 6.74
CA LEU A 77 11.33 2.57 5.71
C LEU A 77 12.10 2.93 4.45
N PHE A 78 11.76 2.28 3.34
CA PHE A 78 12.21 2.64 2.01
C PHE A 78 11.13 3.45 1.31
N VAL A 79 11.54 4.51 0.62
CA VAL A 79 10.65 5.47 -0.03
C VAL A 79 11.13 5.73 -1.45
N ILE A 80 10.33 5.37 -2.45
CA ILE A 80 10.58 5.78 -3.83
C ILE A 80 10.05 7.20 -4.04
N VAL A 81 10.90 8.08 -4.54
CA VAL A 81 10.52 9.43 -4.98
C VAL A 81 10.73 9.52 -6.49
N ASN A 82 9.67 9.21 -7.24
CA ASN A 82 9.69 8.91 -8.67
C ASN A 82 10.34 10.03 -9.50
N ASN A 83 9.77 11.25 -9.46
CA ASN A 83 10.24 12.34 -10.32
C ASN A 83 11.51 13.01 -9.78
N SER A 84 11.93 12.65 -8.56
CA SER A 84 13.26 12.97 -8.02
C SER A 84 14.31 11.89 -8.30
N SER A 85 13.95 10.77 -8.93
CA SER A 85 14.87 9.69 -9.32
C SER A 85 15.76 9.20 -8.18
N LYS A 86 15.15 8.94 -7.02
CA LYS A 86 15.84 8.45 -5.83
C LYS A 86 14.99 7.50 -5.00
N ILE A 87 15.67 6.66 -4.24
CA ILE A 87 15.14 5.87 -3.13
C ILE A 87 15.73 6.43 -1.83
N ILE A 88 14.91 6.68 -0.81
CA ILE A 88 15.36 7.11 0.51
C ILE A 88 15.16 5.96 1.51
N ALA A 89 16.19 5.63 2.28
CA ALA A 89 16.11 4.69 3.38
C ALA A 89 16.20 5.43 4.73
N TYR A 90 15.13 5.37 5.52
CA TYR A 90 15.09 5.91 6.88
C TYR A 90 15.19 4.79 7.90
N ASP A 91 15.94 4.99 8.99
CA ASP A 91 15.79 4.14 10.17
C ASP A 91 14.49 4.48 10.89
N ILE A 92 13.75 3.46 11.30
CA ILE A 92 12.55 3.58 12.13
C ILE A 92 12.97 3.38 13.59
N THR A 93 12.59 4.32 14.45
CA THR A 93 12.85 4.30 15.90
C THR A 93 11.53 4.39 16.68
N GLU A 94 11.56 4.18 17.99
CA GLU A 94 10.40 4.39 18.87
C GLU A 94 9.78 5.81 18.76
N ASN A 95 10.55 6.79 18.27
CA ASN A 95 10.14 8.19 18.12
C ASN A 95 9.81 8.57 16.65
N GLY A 96 9.75 7.59 15.74
CA GLY A 96 9.53 7.80 14.31
C GLY A 96 10.82 7.70 13.47
N LEU A 97 10.82 8.35 12.30
CA LEU A 97 11.94 8.26 11.34
C LEU A 97 13.17 9.06 11.78
N SER A 98 14.33 8.43 11.68
CA SER A 98 15.64 9.08 11.85
C SER A 98 16.05 9.84 10.58
N LEU A 99 16.11 11.16 10.67
CA LEU A 99 16.45 12.06 9.55
C LEU A 99 17.97 12.31 9.45
N PRO A 100 18.52 12.55 8.24
CA PRO A 100 17.82 12.74 6.96
C PRO A 100 17.56 11.46 6.15
N GLY A 101 17.90 10.27 6.68
CA GLY A 101 17.93 9.03 5.90
C GLY A 101 19.13 8.95 4.94
N ILE A 102 19.18 7.88 4.16
CA ILE A 102 20.17 7.64 3.11
C ILE A 102 19.47 7.77 1.75
N GLU A 103 19.91 8.71 0.91
CA GLU A 103 19.41 8.85 -0.46
C GLU A 103 20.27 8.07 -1.45
N VAL A 104 19.63 7.27 -2.29
CA VAL A 104 20.26 6.52 -3.38
C VAL A 104 19.67 7.01 -4.69
N SER A 105 20.50 7.54 -5.59
CA SER A 105 20.03 7.94 -6.92
C SER A 105 19.73 6.73 -7.78
N THR A 106 18.61 6.76 -8.50
CA THR A 106 18.24 5.76 -9.51
C THR A 106 18.60 6.19 -10.94
N GLU A 107 19.39 7.26 -11.07
CA GLU A 107 19.95 7.75 -12.34
C GLU A 107 18.90 8.04 -13.44
N GLY A 108 17.72 8.52 -13.04
CA GLY A 108 16.66 8.89 -14.01
C GLY A 108 15.81 7.72 -14.49
N SER A 109 15.89 6.55 -13.86
CA SER A 109 15.17 5.34 -14.28
C SER A 109 13.64 5.45 -14.24
N GLY A 110 13.09 6.40 -13.49
CA GLY A 110 11.65 6.54 -13.28
C GLY A 110 11.09 5.40 -12.42
N PRO A 111 11.54 5.25 -11.16
CA PRO A 111 11.18 4.14 -10.27
C PRO A 111 9.69 4.19 -9.86
N ARG A 112 9.01 3.04 -9.78
CA ARG A 112 7.56 2.95 -9.52
C ARG A 112 7.26 2.19 -8.23
N GLU A 113 7.20 0.88 -8.29
CA GLU A 113 6.84 -0.01 -7.18
C GLU A 113 8.04 -0.86 -6.78
N MET A 114 8.03 -1.37 -5.54
CA MET A 114 9.13 -2.16 -5.01
C MET A 114 8.68 -3.34 -4.15
N VAL A 115 9.57 -4.33 -4.03
CA VAL A 115 9.49 -5.42 -3.04
C VAL A 115 10.86 -5.70 -2.48
N ILE A 116 10.95 -6.10 -1.20
CA ILE A 116 12.22 -6.43 -0.56
C ILE A 116 12.30 -7.93 -0.24
N VAL A 117 13.37 -8.58 -0.71
CA VAL A 117 13.61 -10.01 -0.52
C VAL A 117 15.08 -10.22 -0.18
N ASN A 118 15.37 -10.85 0.96
CA ASN A 118 16.73 -11.22 1.37
C ASN A 118 17.75 -10.07 1.22
N ASP A 119 17.52 -8.95 1.91
CA ASP A 119 18.35 -7.74 1.87
C ASP A 119 18.55 -7.13 0.45
N ASN A 120 17.66 -7.42 -0.49
CA ASN A 120 17.64 -6.82 -1.82
C ASN A 120 16.28 -6.18 -2.10
N LEU A 121 16.28 -4.92 -2.50
CA LEU A 121 15.09 -4.19 -2.93
C LEU A 121 15.00 -4.23 -4.45
N TYR A 122 13.96 -4.88 -4.97
CA TYR A 122 13.65 -4.96 -6.39
C TYR A 122 12.64 -3.89 -6.72
N PHE A 123 12.87 -3.10 -7.77
CA PHE A 123 11.97 -2.01 -8.13
C PHE A 123 11.79 -1.87 -9.64
N THR A 124 10.58 -1.56 -10.06
CA THR A 124 10.17 -1.36 -11.45
C THR A 124 10.48 0.07 -11.92
N ASN A 125 10.76 0.24 -13.21
CA ASN A 125 11.19 1.52 -13.77
C ASN A 125 10.58 1.79 -15.14
N TRP A 126 10.00 2.98 -15.31
CA TRP A 126 9.35 3.37 -16.57
C TRP A 126 10.29 3.94 -17.63
N ASN A 127 11.31 4.70 -17.25
CA ASN A 127 12.18 5.35 -18.26
C ASN A 127 13.18 4.35 -18.83
N THR A 128 13.64 3.41 -18.02
CA THR A 128 14.57 2.34 -18.43
C THR A 128 13.88 1.03 -18.82
N ASN A 129 12.57 0.91 -18.65
CA ASN A 129 11.78 -0.29 -18.99
C ASN A 129 12.30 -1.57 -18.33
N ASP A 130 12.72 -1.49 -17.08
CA ASP A 130 13.41 -2.60 -16.40
C ASP A 130 12.96 -2.78 -14.95
N VAL A 131 13.39 -3.91 -14.39
CA VAL A 131 13.50 -4.08 -12.94
C VAL A 131 14.98 -3.99 -12.59
N LYS A 132 15.26 -3.23 -11.53
CA LYS A 132 16.59 -3.11 -10.94
C LYS A 132 16.59 -3.64 -9.51
N VAL A 133 17.79 -3.92 -9.00
CA VAL A 133 18.02 -4.40 -7.64
C VAL A 133 18.92 -3.41 -6.92
N LEU A 134 18.47 -2.96 -5.75
CA LEU A 134 19.27 -2.24 -4.78
C LEU A 134 19.72 -3.21 -3.68
N ASP A 135 21.03 -3.42 -3.57
CA ASP A 135 21.66 -4.18 -2.48
C ASP A 135 21.58 -3.35 -1.19
N LEU A 136 20.89 -3.85 -0.16
CA LEU A 136 20.65 -3.10 1.08
C LEU A 136 21.84 -3.08 2.03
N PHE A 137 22.92 -3.82 1.75
CA PHE A 137 24.15 -3.79 2.53
C PHE A 137 25.08 -2.64 2.10
N ASN A 138 25.22 -2.42 0.79
CA ASN A 138 26.14 -1.39 0.25
C ASN A 138 25.42 -0.26 -0.51
N TYR A 139 24.10 -0.32 -0.67
CA TYR A 139 23.28 0.64 -1.39
C TYR A 139 23.72 0.84 -2.85
N THR A 140 24.19 -0.22 -3.51
CA THR A 140 24.51 -0.21 -4.94
C THR A 140 23.35 -0.77 -5.76
N ILE A 141 23.10 -0.15 -6.91
CA ILE A 141 22.06 -0.56 -7.85
C ILE A 141 22.69 -1.38 -8.97
N SER A 142 22.02 -2.46 -9.36
CA SER A 142 22.33 -3.27 -10.53
C SER A 142 21.05 -3.58 -11.33
N ASP A 143 21.21 -3.87 -12.62
CA ASP A 143 20.09 -4.25 -13.48
C ASP A 143 19.70 -5.72 -13.25
N LEU A 144 18.39 -6.04 -13.30
CA LEU A 144 17.89 -7.41 -13.23
C LEU A 144 17.44 -7.91 -14.62
N VAL A 145 16.34 -7.35 -15.12
CA VAL A 145 15.66 -7.76 -16.36
C VAL A 145 15.07 -6.52 -17.04
N ASN A 146 15.20 -6.44 -18.36
CA ASN A 146 14.54 -5.43 -19.20
C ASN A 146 13.29 -6.01 -19.88
N PHE A 147 12.33 -5.14 -20.20
CA PHE A 147 11.06 -5.49 -20.82
C PHE A 147 10.78 -4.64 -22.07
N GLU A 148 9.89 -5.14 -22.91
CA GLU A 148 9.21 -4.34 -23.93
C GLU A 148 7.96 -3.71 -23.33
N GLY A 149 8.11 -2.58 -22.63
CA GLY A 149 7.01 -1.82 -22.03
C GLY A 149 7.38 -1.15 -20.70
N LYS A 150 6.37 -0.63 -20.01
CA LYS A 150 6.46 0.11 -18.75
C LYS A 150 6.06 -0.81 -17.59
N PRO A 151 7.02 -1.41 -16.86
CA PRO A 151 6.72 -2.22 -15.68
C PRO A 151 6.17 -1.31 -14.57
N GLU A 152 5.07 -1.70 -13.96
CA GLU A 152 4.41 -0.95 -12.90
C GLU A 152 4.42 -1.76 -11.60
N SER A 153 3.47 -2.70 -11.48
CA SER A 153 3.27 -3.52 -10.29
C SER A 153 4.26 -4.68 -10.20
N ILE A 154 4.67 -5.01 -8.99
CA ILE A 154 5.61 -6.09 -8.69
C ILE A 154 5.19 -6.81 -7.40
N VAL A 155 5.24 -8.14 -7.40
CA VAL A 155 5.06 -8.95 -6.18
C VAL A 155 6.07 -10.09 -6.15
N TYR A 156 6.54 -10.44 -4.95
CA TYR A 156 7.42 -11.57 -4.72
C TYR A 156 6.65 -12.80 -4.18
N GLU A 157 6.98 -13.98 -4.68
CA GLU A 157 6.52 -15.26 -4.13
C GLU A 157 7.45 -16.41 -4.53
N ASN A 158 7.86 -17.24 -3.56
CA ASN A 158 8.62 -18.49 -3.78
C ASN A 158 9.80 -18.36 -4.77
N GLU A 159 10.73 -17.44 -4.48
CA GLU A 159 11.91 -17.15 -5.32
C GLU A 159 11.57 -16.60 -6.72
N LYS A 160 10.32 -16.16 -6.94
CA LYS A 160 9.87 -15.53 -8.18
C LYS A 160 9.40 -14.11 -7.95
N LEU A 161 9.63 -13.25 -8.93
CA LEU A 161 8.94 -11.98 -9.07
C LEU A 161 7.87 -12.10 -10.14
N PHE A 162 6.71 -11.49 -9.91
CA PHE A 162 5.68 -11.27 -10.91
C PHE A 162 5.57 -9.78 -11.15
N VAL A 163 5.76 -9.36 -12.41
CA VAL A 163 5.83 -7.94 -12.79
C VAL A 163 4.80 -7.65 -13.87
N GLY A 164 3.86 -6.77 -13.58
CA GLY A 164 2.85 -6.29 -14.53
C GLY A 164 3.42 -5.17 -15.41
N ILE A 165 3.20 -5.28 -16.72
CA ILE A 165 3.55 -4.23 -17.68
C ILE A 165 2.30 -3.43 -17.96
N GLN A 166 2.21 -2.22 -17.42
CA GLN A 166 1.01 -1.38 -17.52
C GLN A 166 0.82 -0.85 -18.94
N LEU A 167 1.89 -0.32 -19.54
CA LEU A 167 1.86 0.29 -20.86
C LEU A 167 2.91 -0.33 -21.79
N ASN A 168 2.61 -0.37 -23.08
CA ASN A 168 3.61 -0.62 -24.12
C ASN A 168 4.54 0.60 -24.28
N ASN A 169 5.63 0.44 -25.03
CA ASN A 169 6.58 1.52 -25.30
C ASN A 169 5.98 2.72 -26.05
N ASP A 170 4.87 2.52 -26.77
CA ASP A 170 4.11 3.57 -27.45
C ASP A 170 2.99 4.18 -26.60
N TYR A 171 2.96 3.86 -25.29
CA TYR A 171 1.96 4.28 -24.31
C TYR A 171 0.54 3.73 -24.54
N SER A 172 0.35 2.77 -25.45
CA SER A 172 -0.89 1.98 -25.47
C SER A 172 -0.95 1.01 -24.29
N ASP A 173 -2.14 0.64 -23.85
CA ASP A 173 -2.28 -0.30 -22.73
C ASP A 173 -1.65 -1.66 -23.07
N SER A 174 -0.78 -2.14 -22.18
CA SER A 174 -0.23 -3.48 -22.25
C SER A 174 -1.12 -4.45 -21.47
N ASN A 175 -1.02 -5.73 -21.79
CA ASN A 175 -1.74 -6.79 -21.08
C ASN A 175 -0.83 -7.88 -20.53
N LYS A 176 0.44 -7.58 -20.28
CA LYS A 176 1.47 -8.58 -20.00
C LYS A 176 1.87 -8.61 -18.52
N MET A 177 2.14 -9.82 -18.02
CA MET A 177 2.84 -10.06 -16.76
C MET A 177 3.98 -11.02 -17.00
N PHE A 178 5.14 -10.73 -16.42
CA PHE A 178 6.30 -11.59 -16.49
C PHE A 178 6.60 -12.23 -15.15
N LYS A 179 6.90 -13.53 -15.17
CA LYS A 179 7.43 -14.29 -14.03
C LYS A 179 8.93 -14.41 -14.17
N ILE A 180 9.67 -13.91 -13.19
CA ILE A 180 11.13 -13.86 -13.17
C ILE A 180 11.64 -14.77 -12.07
N ASN A 181 12.63 -15.59 -12.36
CA ASN A 181 13.29 -16.44 -11.38
C ASN A 181 14.50 -15.74 -10.78
N LEU A 182 14.51 -15.55 -9.47
CA LEU A 182 15.60 -14.86 -8.77
C LEU A 182 16.85 -15.72 -8.54
N SER A 183 16.78 -17.03 -8.80
CA SER A 183 17.97 -17.91 -8.70
C SER A 183 18.93 -17.75 -9.88
N ASN A 184 18.43 -17.35 -11.06
CA ASN A 184 19.19 -17.15 -12.29
C ASN A 184 18.94 -15.78 -12.95
N ASN A 185 18.04 -14.96 -12.40
CA ASN A 185 17.63 -13.65 -12.91
C ASN A 185 17.07 -13.69 -14.35
N GLU A 186 16.34 -14.76 -14.69
CA GLU A 186 15.76 -14.93 -16.03
C GLU A 186 14.23 -14.92 -16.00
N VAL A 187 13.62 -14.42 -17.07
CA VAL A 187 12.18 -14.54 -17.31
C VAL A 187 11.86 -16.00 -17.63
N GLU A 188 10.95 -16.60 -16.86
CA GLU A 188 10.49 -17.98 -17.06
C GLU A 188 9.21 -18.06 -17.90
N GLU A 189 8.25 -17.19 -17.60
CA GLU A 189 6.91 -17.23 -18.20
C GLU A 189 6.36 -15.82 -18.42
N GLU A 190 5.50 -15.71 -19.43
CA GLU A 190 4.70 -14.53 -19.75
C GLU A 190 3.22 -14.91 -19.71
N TYR A 191 2.41 -14.09 -19.04
CA TYR A 191 0.96 -14.25 -18.96
C TYR A 191 0.25 -13.05 -19.60
N GLU A 192 -0.92 -13.30 -20.19
CA GLU A 192 -1.82 -12.25 -20.66
C GLU A 192 -2.89 -11.96 -19.59
N ILE A 193 -2.79 -10.81 -18.94
CA ILE A 193 -3.48 -10.48 -17.67
C ILE A 193 -4.34 -9.22 -17.75
N GLY A 194 -5.18 -9.07 -18.78
CA GLY A 194 -6.03 -7.87 -18.94
C GLY A 194 -5.24 -6.57 -19.17
N TYR A 195 -5.89 -5.52 -19.67
CA TYR A 195 -5.19 -4.29 -20.07
C TYR A 195 -4.91 -3.33 -18.90
N GLY A 196 -3.69 -2.81 -18.85
CA GLY A 196 -3.24 -1.80 -17.91
C GLY A 196 -3.16 -2.30 -16.45
N PRO A 197 -2.36 -3.34 -16.15
CA PRO A 197 -2.19 -3.82 -14.78
C PRO A 197 -1.64 -2.74 -13.85
N THR A 198 -2.39 -2.43 -12.79
CA THR A 198 -2.07 -1.39 -11.80
C THR A 198 -1.61 -1.96 -10.47
N SER A 199 -2.19 -3.07 -10.02
CA SER A 199 -1.94 -3.65 -8.69
C SER A 199 -1.99 -5.17 -8.77
N ILE A 200 -1.08 -5.85 -8.07
CA ILE A 200 -0.96 -7.31 -8.07
C ILE A 200 -0.96 -7.82 -6.64
N VAL A 201 -1.76 -8.86 -6.37
CA VAL A 201 -1.78 -9.57 -5.10
C VAL A 201 -1.71 -11.06 -5.32
N LYS A 202 -0.89 -11.73 -4.50
CA LYS A 202 -0.79 -13.19 -4.47
C LYS A 202 -1.69 -13.78 -3.37
N SER A 203 -2.41 -14.86 -3.71
CA SER A 203 -3.10 -15.70 -2.72
C SER A 203 -3.07 -17.16 -3.11
N GLY A 204 -2.52 -18.01 -2.24
CA GLY A 204 -2.31 -19.43 -2.55
C GLY A 204 -1.45 -19.62 -3.80
N ASN A 205 -1.92 -20.44 -4.74
CA ASN A 205 -1.27 -20.63 -6.05
C ASN A 205 -1.84 -19.72 -7.13
N GLN A 206 -2.35 -18.54 -6.75
CA GLN A 206 -3.02 -17.63 -7.67
C GLN A 206 -2.44 -16.22 -7.55
N ILE A 207 -2.34 -15.56 -8.69
CA ILE A 207 -2.05 -14.12 -8.79
C ILE A 207 -3.31 -13.43 -9.25
N PHE A 208 -3.73 -12.40 -8.53
CA PHE A 208 -4.82 -11.52 -8.88
C PHE A 208 -4.27 -10.17 -9.29
N VAL A 209 -4.86 -9.57 -10.32
CA VAL A 209 -4.40 -8.30 -10.87
C VAL A 209 -5.59 -7.38 -11.11
N ALA A 210 -5.50 -6.16 -10.59
CA ALA A 210 -6.39 -5.09 -10.98
C ALA A 210 -5.85 -4.42 -12.26
N ASN A 211 -6.76 -4.18 -13.20
CA ASN A 211 -6.45 -3.68 -14.52
C ASN A 211 -7.28 -2.43 -14.81
N THR A 212 -6.64 -1.41 -15.39
CA THR A 212 -7.22 -0.12 -15.72
C THR A 212 -6.68 0.38 -17.05
N TYR A 213 -7.56 0.67 -18.00
CA TYR A 213 -7.19 1.12 -19.33
C TYR A 213 -8.14 2.21 -19.83
N TYR A 214 -7.74 2.92 -20.88
CA TYR A 214 -8.47 4.09 -21.36
C TYR A 214 -8.71 4.01 -22.86
N ASP A 215 -9.87 4.50 -23.31
CA ASP A 215 -10.08 4.74 -24.73
C ASP A 215 -9.45 6.07 -25.18
N GLN A 216 -9.60 6.40 -26.47
CA GLN A 216 -9.04 7.62 -27.07
C GLN A 216 -9.66 8.91 -26.50
N ASP A 217 -10.84 8.81 -25.88
CA ASP A 217 -11.55 9.93 -25.25
C ASP A 217 -11.28 10.00 -23.73
N PHE A 218 -10.34 9.19 -23.23
CA PHE A 218 -10.01 9.04 -21.81
C PHE A 218 -11.15 8.52 -20.94
N ASN A 219 -12.10 7.78 -21.51
CA ASN A 219 -13.04 7.01 -20.68
C ASN A 219 -12.29 5.84 -20.04
N ALA A 220 -12.41 5.71 -18.72
CA ALA A 220 -11.76 4.65 -17.97
C ALA A 220 -12.57 3.35 -18.06
N PHE A 221 -11.84 2.25 -18.25
CA PHE A 221 -12.35 0.89 -18.20
C PHE A 221 -11.50 0.09 -17.22
N PHE A 222 -12.10 -0.93 -16.61
CA PHE A 222 -11.38 -1.74 -15.63
C PHE A 222 -11.82 -3.20 -15.66
N SER A 223 -10.88 -4.06 -15.25
CA SER A 223 -11.09 -5.49 -15.12
C SER A 223 -10.32 -6.04 -13.92
N THR A 224 -10.62 -7.29 -13.56
CA THR A 224 -9.75 -8.08 -12.69
C THR A 224 -9.36 -9.34 -13.45
N SER A 225 -8.09 -9.73 -13.35
CA SER A 225 -7.62 -11.03 -13.82
C SER A 225 -7.09 -11.90 -12.69
N ARG A 226 -7.17 -13.22 -12.87
CA ARG A 226 -6.59 -14.23 -11.99
C ARG A 226 -5.80 -15.24 -12.82
N VAL A 227 -4.53 -15.43 -12.48
CA VAL A 227 -3.66 -16.46 -13.05
C VAL A 227 -3.52 -17.61 -12.05
N ASP A 228 -3.77 -18.84 -12.49
CA ASP A 228 -3.44 -20.05 -11.74
C ASP A 228 -1.98 -20.44 -12.01
N LEU A 229 -1.14 -20.46 -10.98
CA LEU A 229 0.29 -20.70 -11.10
C LEU A 229 0.66 -22.18 -11.31
N ILE A 230 -0.28 -23.11 -11.15
CA ILE A 230 -0.07 -24.53 -11.43
C ILE A 230 -0.38 -24.82 -12.90
N THR A 231 -1.50 -24.31 -13.40
CA THR A 231 -1.96 -24.60 -14.77
C THR A 231 -1.50 -23.57 -15.79
N GLY A 232 -1.16 -22.35 -15.36
CA GLY A 232 -0.90 -21.19 -16.21
C GLY A 232 -2.16 -20.57 -16.79
N GLU A 233 -3.35 -21.05 -16.42
CA GLU A 233 -4.62 -20.53 -16.96
C GLU A 233 -4.96 -19.16 -16.38
N THR A 234 -5.44 -18.26 -17.24
CA THR A 234 -5.87 -16.92 -16.84
C THR A 234 -7.38 -16.76 -17.00
N THR A 235 -8.04 -16.28 -15.94
CA THR A 235 -9.44 -15.83 -15.93
C THR A 235 -9.45 -14.30 -15.94
N ILE A 236 -10.29 -13.67 -16.77
CA ILE A 236 -10.43 -12.21 -16.81
C ILE A 236 -11.91 -11.85 -16.75
N ASN A 237 -12.29 -10.96 -15.84
CA ASN A 237 -13.63 -10.38 -15.78
C ASN A 237 -13.59 -8.88 -16.08
N ASN A 238 -14.19 -8.47 -17.20
CA ASN A 238 -14.24 -7.08 -17.63
C ASN A 238 -15.52 -6.42 -17.11
N TYR A 239 -15.38 -5.35 -16.33
CA TYR A 239 -16.52 -4.67 -15.72
C TYR A 239 -17.10 -3.56 -16.60
N GLY A 240 -16.38 -3.16 -17.64
CA GLY A 240 -16.80 -2.11 -18.57
C GLY A 240 -16.29 -0.73 -18.15
N ASP A 241 -17.01 0.31 -18.57
CA ASP A 241 -16.72 1.69 -18.24
C ASP A 241 -17.06 2.00 -16.78
N GLY A 242 -16.24 2.83 -16.12
CA GLY A 242 -16.57 3.32 -14.78
C GLY A 242 -15.39 3.88 -14.01
N VAL A 243 -15.62 4.16 -12.72
CA VAL A 243 -14.63 4.77 -11.84
C VAL A 243 -13.80 3.70 -11.15
N VAL A 244 -12.49 3.77 -11.34
CA VAL A 244 -11.50 2.75 -10.97
C VAL A 244 -11.19 2.70 -9.47
N CYS A 245 -11.50 3.79 -8.75
CA CYS A 245 -11.32 3.93 -7.29
C CYS A 245 -9.89 3.57 -6.84
N GLY A 246 -8.86 4.18 -7.43
CA GLY A 246 -7.45 3.89 -7.13
C GLY A 246 -6.89 2.60 -7.75
N GLY A 247 -7.74 1.68 -8.22
CA GLY A 247 -7.25 0.55 -9.03
C GLY A 247 -6.55 -0.56 -8.25
N SER A 248 -6.86 -0.73 -6.97
CA SER A 248 -6.24 -1.75 -6.10
C SER A 248 -6.96 -3.10 -6.18
N VAL A 249 -6.18 -4.19 -6.19
CA VAL A 249 -6.61 -5.51 -5.73
C VAL A 249 -5.92 -5.77 -4.39
N LEU A 250 -6.67 -6.32 -3.44
CA LEU A 250 -6.26 -6.38 -2.04
C LEU A 250 -6.58 -7.76 -1.47
N LYS A 251 -5.87 -8.14 -0.42
CA LYS A 251 -6.14 -9.35 0.34
C LYS A 251 -6.51 -9.00 1.77
N LEU A 252 -7.69 -9.45 2.20
CA LEU A 252 -8.12 -9.39 3.58
C LEU A 252 -8.41 -10.83 4.02
N ASN A 253 -7.63 -11.32 4.98
CA ASN A 253 -7.62 -12.73 5.37
C ASN A 253 -7.27 -13.65 4.19
N ASN A 254 -8.19 -14.51 3.76
CA ASN A 254 -8.02 -15.39 2.59
C ASN A 254 -8.81 -14.92 1.38
N ASP A 255 -9.57 -13.83 1.52
CA ASP A 255 -10.46 -13.33 0.49
C ASP A 255 -9.81 -12.19 -0.30
N ILE A 256 -10.15 -12.12 -1.57
CA ILE A 256 -9.67 -11.09 -2.48
C ILE A 256 -10.71 -10.00 -2.60
N TYR A 257 -10.26 -8.76 -2.43
CA TYR A 257 -11.06 -7.56 -2.58
C TYR A 257 -10.53 -6.74 -3.76
N ARG A 258 -11.42 -5.96 -4.37
CA ARG A 258 -11.09 -5.00 -5.42
C ARG A 258 -11.69 -3.66 -5.05
N SER A 259 -10.93 -2.58 -5.24
CA SER A 259 -11.49 -1.24 -5.06
C SER A 259 -12.58 -0.99 -6.10
N PHE A 260 -13.76 -0.60 -5.62
CA PHE A 260 -14.97 -0.46 -6.42
C PHE A 260 -16.01 0.38 -5.68
N ASP A 261 -16.70 1.26 -6.39
CA ASP A 261 -17.84 2.06 -5.88
C ASP A 261 -17.55 2.76 -4.53
N GLY A 262 -16.39 3.42 -4.45
CA GLY A 262 -16.00 4.21 -3.28
C GLY A 262 -15.54 3.39 -2.07
N GLY A 263 -15.25 2.11 -2.26
CA GLY A 263 -14.76 1.22 -1.22
C GLY A 263 -13.97 0.06 -1.80
N ILE A 264 -13.92 -1.04 -1.06
CA ILE A 264 -13.41 -2.33 -1.51
C ILE A 264 -14.53 -3.38 -1.42
N VAL A 265 -14.60 -4.27 -2.39
CA VAL A 265 -15.64 -5.31 -2.47
C VAL A 265 -14.99 -6.65 -2.75
N MET A 266 -15.42 -7.70 -2.04
CA MET A 266 -14.93 -9.05 -2.22
C MET A 266 -15.29 -9.60 -3.61
N LEU A 267 -14.41 -10.41 -4.17
CA LEU A 267 -14.62 -11.09 -5.45
C LEU A 267 -15.03 -12.55 -5.24
N ASP A 268 -15.98 -13.03 -6.04
CA ASP A 268 -16.30 -14.46 -6.13
C ASP A 268 -15.27 -15.24 -6.98
N ASN A 269 -15.52 -16.54 -7.17
CA ASN A 269 -14.62 -17.42 -7.93
C ASN A 269 -14.57 -17.07 -9.44
N GLU A 270 -15.58 -16.37 -9.95
CA GLU A 270 -15.70 -15.86 -11.31
C GLU A 270 -15.27 -14.38 -11.40
N LEU A 271 -14.69 -13.83 -10.33
CA LEU A 271 -14.22 -12.45 -10.19
C LEU A 271 -15.36 -11.41 -10.25
N ASN A 272 -16.60 -11.77 -9.94
CA ASN A 272 -17.69 -10.80 -9.80
C ASN A 272 -17.68 -10.18 -8.39
N PHE A 273 -18.16 -8.94 -8.30
CA PHE A 273 -18.32 -8.23 -7.04
C PHE A 273 -19.44 -8.85 -6.19
N ILE A 274 -19.13 -9.17 -4.94
CA ILE A 274 -20.10 -9.57 -3.93
C ILE A 274 -20.48 -8.31 -3.14
N ASN A 275 -21.36 -7.48 -3.70
CA ASN A 275 -21.64 -6.12 -3.23
C ASN A 275 -21.98 -5.99 -1.72
N ASP A 276 -22.59 -7.00 -1.12
CA ASP A 276 -22.94 -7.01 0.32
C ASP A 276 -21.70 -7.06 1.24
N THR A 277 -20.51 -7.29 0.69
CA THR A 277 -19.22 -7.28 1.42
C THR A 277 -18.50 -5.93 1.39
N LYS A 278 -19.11 -4.89 0.83
CA LYS A 278 -18.46 -3.60 0.64
C LYS A 278 -17.99 -3.00 1.99
N ILE A 279 -16.70 -2.64 2.03
CA ILE A 279 -16.09 -1.85 3.10
C ILE A 279 -15.68 -0.50 2.50
N GLY A 280 -16.04 0.61 3.16
CA GLY A 280 -15.94 1.96 2.62
C GLY A 280 -17.24 2.41 1.93
N ASN A 281 -17.47 3.72 1.91
CA ASN A 281 -18.60 4.34 1.22
C ASN A 281 -18.25 5.78 0.80
N GLU A 282 -17.07 5.94 0.23
CA GLU A 282 -16.53 7.21 -0.22
C GLU A 282 -17.09 7.61 -1.58
N GLU A 283 -16.85 8.85 -2.01
CA GLU A 283 -17.13 9.21 -3.39
C GLU A 283 -16.17 8.43 -4.30
N PRO A 284 -16.65 7.62 -5.27
CA PRO A 284 -15.79 6.79 -6.10
C PRO A 284 -14.66 7.57 -6.79
N GLY A 285 -14.95 8.79 -7.26
CA GLY A 285 -13.98 9.65 -7.95
C GLY A 285 -12.94 10.28 -7.03
N GLN A 286 -13.09 10.15 -5.71
CA GLN A 286 -12.15 10.68 -4.73
C GLN A 286 -11.23 9.62 -4.12
N VAL A 287 -11.51 8.33 -4.30
CA VAL A 287 -10.63 7.26 -3.82
C VAL A 287 -9.40 7.21 -4.71
N TYR A 288 -8.27 7.67 -4.16
CA TYR A 288 -6.98 7.72 -4.84
C TYR A 288 -6.20 6.43 -4.68
N SER A 289 -6.25 5.84 -3.49
CA SER A 289 -5.56 4.59 -3.15
C SER A 289 -6.35 3.80 -2.12
N SER A 290 -6.05 2.52 -1.99
CA SER A 290 -6.65 1.64 -0.99
C SER A 290 -5.65 0.59 -0.55
N GLU A 291 -5.58 0.31 0.75
CA GLU A 291 -4.71 -0.71 1.34
C GLU A 291 -5.39 -1.41 2.53
N ILE A 292 -4.98 -2.66 2.81
CA ILE A 292 -5.35 -3.41 4.01
C ILE A 292 -4.17 -3.47 4.98
N ILE A 293 -4.33 -2.86 6.16
CA ILE A 293 -3.32 -2.91 7.23
C ILE A 293 -4.03 -3.38 8.50
N ASN A 294 -3.52 -4.46 9.11
CA ASN A 294 -4.06 -5.04 10.35
C ASN A 294 -5.59 -5.23 10.31
N GLU A 295 -6.08 -5.87 9.25
CA GLU A 295 -7.50 -6.16 9.01
C GLU A 295 -8.42 -4.94 8.84
N LYS A 296 -7.84 -3.73 8.67
CA LYS A 296 -8.57 -2.50 8.41
C LYS A 296 -8.31 -2.00 6.99
N ALA A 297 -9.33 -1.41 6.39
CA ALA A 297 -9.24 -0.79 5.08
C ALA A 297 -8.86 0.68 5.22
N TYR A 298 -7.76 1.07 4.59
CA TYR A 298 -7.26 2.43 4.49
C TYR A 298 -7.58 2.96 3.11
N PHE A 299 -8.11 4.18 3.05
CA PHE A 299 -8.41 4.87 1.80
C PHE A 299 -7.70 6.20 1.76
N GLY A 300 -6.84 6.39 0.78
CA GLY A 300 -6.34 7.71 0.41
C GLY A 300 -7.43 8.44 -0.38
N ILE A 301 -7.86 9.60 0.11
CA ILE A 301 -8.96 10.38 -0.46
C ILE A 301 -8.44 11.73 -0.94
N THR A 302 -8.73 12.08 -2.19
CA THR A 302 -8.46 13.41 -2.74
C THR A 302 -9.51 13.86 -3.73
N ASN A 303 -9.74 15.17 -3.81
CA ASN A 303 -10.51 15.78 -4.91
C ASN A 303 -9.61 16.57 -5.87
N PHE A 304 -8.29 16.37 -5.77
CA PHE A 304 -7.26 17.08 -6.52
C PHE A 304 -7.23 18.60 -6.32
N THR A 305 -7.90 19.10 -5.27
CA THR A 305 -7.88 20.52 -4.90
C THR A 305 -7.50 20.71 -3.44
N ASP A 306 -8.38 20.37 -2.52
CA ASP A 306 -8.31 20.77 -1.11
C ASP A 306 -8.65 19.65 -0.12
N ILE A 307 -9.21 18.54 -0.60
CA ILE A 307 -9.40 17.32 0.19
C ILE A 307 -8.18 16.45 0.00
N ASN A 308 -7.49 16.12 1.10
CA ASN A 308 -6.42 15.12 1.15
C ASN A 308 -6.47 14.42 2.50
N LEU A 309 -7.09 13.26 2.53
CA LEU A 309 -7.43 12.54 3.76
C LEU A 309 -7.00 11.09 3.67
N VAL A 310 -6.77 10.47 4.83
CA VAL A 310 -6.82 9.04 5.01
C VAL A 310 -8.05 8.70 5.83
N LYS A 311 -8.87 7.78 5.33
CA LYS A 311 -10.02 7.24 6.05
C LYS A 311 -9.81 5.75 6.34
N ILE A 312 -10.10 5.36 7.57
CA ILE A 312 -9.84 4.01 8.06
C ILE A 312 -11.17 3.37 8.45
N TYR A 313 -11.47 2.22 7.85
CA TYR A 313 -12.65 1.42 8.11
C TYR A 313 -12.25 0.06 8.71
N ASN A 314 -13.05 -0.43 9.65
CA ASN A 314 -12.92 -1.81 10.11
C ASN A 314 -13.64 -2.80 9.17
N SER A 315 -13.47 -4.10 9.44
CA SER A 315 -14.08 -5.18 8.67
C SER A 315 -15.62 -5.19 8.68
N ASN A 316 -16.26 -4.46 9.61
CA ASN A 316 -17.72 -4.31 9.67
C ASN A 316 -18.21 -3.08 8.91
N ASN A 317 -17.35 -2.43 8.13
CA ASN A 317 -17.63 -1.19 7.40
C ASN A 317 -18.00 -0.02 8.34
N GLU A 318 -17.40 0.04 9.53
CA GLU A 318 -17.51 1.19 10.42
C GLU A 318 -16.29 2.09 10.23
N LEU A 319 -16.51 3.39 10.00
CA LEU A 319 -15.45 4.39 9.94
C LEU A 319 -14.86 4.60 11.34
N GLU A 320 -13.58 4.29 11.50
CA GLU A 320 -12.86 4.44 12.76
C GLU A 320 -12.10 5.75 12.86
N SER A 321 -11.59 6.27 11.75
CA SER A 321 -10.75 7.47 11.74
C SER A 321 -10.78 8.21 10.41
N THR A 322 -10.59 9.53 10.49
CA THR A 322 -10.36 10.41 9.34
C THR A 322 -9.21 11.33 9.71
N ILE A 323 -8.18 11.34 8.87
CA ILE A 323 -6.91 11.98 9.16
C ILE A 323 -6.54 12.87 7.99
N GLU A 324 -6.19 14.13 8.25
CA GLU A 324 -5.64 15.03 7.23
C GLU A 324 -4.17 14.68 6.98
N VAL A 325 -3.81 14.55 5.70
CA VAL A 325 -2.46 14.18 5.25
C VAL A 325 -1.99 15.08 4.11
N GLY A 326 -0.81 14.79 3.56
CA GLY A 326 -0.26 15.47 2.40
C GLY A 326 -1.05 15.22 1.11
N LEU A 327 -0.67 15.91 0.04
CA LEU A 327 -1.37 15.86 -1.24
C LEU A 327 -1.27 14.46 -1.89
N PHE A 328 -2.39 13.94 -2.37
CA PHE A 328 -2.49 12.67 -3.10
C PHE A 328 -1.88 11.48 -2.31
N PRO A 329 -2.53 11.06 -1.21
CA PRO A 329 -2.08 9.91 -0.42
C PRO A 329 -2.17 8.62 -1.24
N GLY A 330 -1.06 8.19 -1.82
CA GLY A 330 -0.99 7.19 -2.89
C GLY A 330 -0.63 5.78 -2.45
N ASP A 331 0.14 5.66 -1.37
CA ASP A 331 0.64 4.35 -0.92
C ASP A 331 0.85 4.31 0.60
N PHE A 332 0.88 3.10 1.17
CA PHE A 332 0.95 2.87 2.61
C PHE A 332 1.95 1.78 2.97
N ALA A 333 2.57 1.90 4.14
CA ALA A 333 3.35 0.82 4.73
C ALA A 333 3.15 0.75 6.24
N TYR A 334 3.35 -0.44 6.83
CA TYR A 334 3.19 -0.65 8.26
C TYR A 334 4.48 -1.17 8.89
N TRP A 335 4.82 -0.61 10.05
CA TRP A 335 5.91 -1.09 10.89
C TRP A 335 5.39 -1.31 12.31
N GLU A 336 5.87 -2.38 12.94
CA GLU A 336 5.70 -2.66 14.36
C GLU A 336 7.03 -3.10 14.94
N GLU A 337 7.35 -2.56 16.12
CA GLU A 337 8.55 -2.89 16.86
C GLU A 337 8.55 -4.37 17.22
N GLN A 338 9.57 -5.09 16.77
CA GLN A 338 9.77 -6.48 17.15
C GLN A 338 10.28 -6.55 18.61
N GLN A 339 9.59 -7.34 19.44
CA GLN A 339 9.95 -7.58 20.85
C GLN A 339 11.23 -8.40 21.03
#